data_AF-A0A6A6IY73-F1
#
_entry.id   AF-A0A6A6IY73-F1
#
_cell.length_a   1.000
_cell.length_b   1.000
_cell.length_c   1.000
_cell.angle_alpha   90.00
_cell.angle_beta   90.00
_cell.angle_gamma   90.00
#
_symmetry.space_group_name_H-M   'P 1'
#
loop_
_entity.id
_entity.type
_entity.pdbx_description
1 polymer ?
#
loop_
_entity_poly.entity_id
_entity_poly.type
_entity_poly.pdbx_seq_one_letter_code
_entity_poly.pdbx_strand_id
1 'polypeptide(L)'
;MHAVLPPERPNNPSYRGCRTTFGLMQQCITNAENSEHPNVQYRELQKLEQTLRQRLHALDAKKGIPEKMTSCLDELRDAVQEAFEEGIDTDFILKGFEQMIEEDEPTLEERDAKKLRKMVPEERLKKVWEQLKEAREKNRKLTNENNDLAMRLKRVQAERDQLLREAGRSPGGASGHEHVLGWQDG
;
A
#
# COMPACT_ATOMS: atom_id res chain seq x y z
N MET A 1 13.36 -11.80 7.14
CA MET A 1 13.56 -12.62 5.93
C MET A 1 13.53 -11.75 4.66
N HIS A 2 14.56 -10.92 4.41
CA HIS A 2 14.66 -10.10 3.17
C HIS A 2 15.96 -10.35 2.39
N ALA A 3 16.77 -11.33 2.80
CA ALA A 3 18.11 -11.58 2.27
C ALA A 3 18.14 -12.29 0.90
N VAL A 4 16.97 -12.66 0.36
CA VAL A 4 16.86 -13.48 -0.87
C VAL A 4 16.52 -12.62 -2.09
N LEU A 5 15.90 -11.45 -1.88
CA LEU A 5 15.55 -10.53 -2.97
C LEU A 5 16.71 -9.58 -3.31
N PRO A 6 16.82 -9.14 -4.58
CA PRO A 6 17.74 -8.08 -4.95
C PRO A 6 17.58 -6.84 -4.04
N PRO A 7 18.69 -6.16 -3.70
CA PRO A 7 18.67 -5.03 -2.76
C PRO A 7 17.80 -3.89 -3.30
N GLU A 8 17.15 -3.17 -2.38
CA GLU A 8 16.33 -2.00 -2.74
C GLU A 8 17.22 -0.93 -3.37
N ARG A 9 17.01 -0.69 -4.67
CA ARG A 9 17.60 0.42 -5.39
C ARG A 9 16.48 1.33 -5.83
N PRO A 10 16.27 2.48 -5.16
CA PRO A 10 15.15 3.38 -5.46
C PRO A 10 15.16 3.89 -6.91
N ASN A 11 16.33 3.91 -7.55
CA ASN A 11 16.50 4.41 -8.91
C ASN A 11 16.43 3.33 -10.00
N ASN A 12 16.16 2.05 -9.67
CA ASN A 12 16.07 0.99 -10.68
C ASN A 12 14.67 0.34 -10.70
N PRO A 13 13.84 0.63 -11.72
CA PRO A 13 12.47 0.13 -11.79
C PRO A 13 12.39 -1.40 -11.89
N SER A 14 13.40 -2.06 -12.46
CA SER A 14 13.45 -3.52 -12.59
C SER A 14 13.61 -4.21 -11.23
N TYR A 15 14.44 -3.66 -10.33
CA TYR A 15 14.59 -4.17 -8.96
C TYR A 15 13.30 -3.99 -8.15
N ARG A 16 12.61 -2.86 -8.34
CA ARG A 16 11.29 -2.61 -7.73
C ARG A 16 10.26 -3.62 -8.24
N GLY A 17 10.26 -3.90 -9.54
CA GLY A 17 9.38 -4.88 -10.18
C GLY A 17 9.51 -6.27 -9.58
N CYS A 18 10.72 -6.74 -9.28
CA CYS A 18 10.92 -8.03 -8.60
C CYS A 18 10.28 -8.06 -7.20
N ARG A 19 10.48 -7.00 -6.39
CA ARG A 19 9.92 -6.93 -5.03
C ARG A 19 8.40 -6.83 -5.05
N THR A 20 7.83 -6.08 -6.01
CA THR A 20 6.38 -6.01 -6.20
C THR A 20 5.80 -7.37 -6.57
N THR A 21 6.41 -8.09 -7.52
CA THR A 21 5.95 -9.45 -7.87
C THR A 21 6.03 -10.39 -6.68
N PHE A 22 7.13 -10.36 -5.92
CA PHE A 22 7.26 -11.16 -4.71
C PHE A 22 6.17 -10.83 -3.66
N GLY A 23 5.87 -9.54 -3.46
CA GLY A 23 4.78 -9.14 -2.55
C GLY A 23 3.41 -9.67 -3.01
N LEU A 24 3.14 -9.68 -4.32
CA LEU A 24 1.92 -10.27 -4.88
C LEU A 24 1.87 -11.79 -4.68
N MET A 25 3.00 -12.49 -4.82
CA MET A 25 3.08 -13.94 -4.54
C MET A 25 2.74 -14.24 -3.08
N GLN A 26 3.29 -13.47 -2.15
CA GLN A 26 2.99 -13.62 -0.73
C GLN A 26 1.50 -13.38 -0.43
N GLN A 27 0.90 -12.40 -1.10
CA GLN A 27 -0.54 -12.15 -0.99
C GLN A 27 -1.37 -13.30 -1.56
N CYS A 28 -0.97 -13.91 -2.68
CA CYS A 28 -1.65 -15.09 -3.23
C CYS A 28 -1.62 -16.27 -2.27
N ILE A 29 -0.51 -16.50 -1.56
CA ILE A 29 -0.41 -17.56 -0.55
C ILE A 29 -1.38 -17.28 0.61
N THR A 30 -1.35 -16.07 1.19
CA THR A 30 -2.28 -15.69 2.27
C THR A 30 -3.75 -15.76 1.83
N ASN A 31 -4.04 -15.42 0.56
CA ASN A 31 -5.39 -15.54 0.03
C ASN A 31 -5.78 -17.01 -0.16
N ALA A 32 -4.86 -17.89 -0.57
CA ALA A 32 -5.13 -19.32 -0.73
C ALA A 32 -5.54 -19.97 0.60
N GLU A 33 -4.90 -19.57 1.71
CA GLU A 33 -5.22 -20.04 3.06
C GLU A 33 -6.67 -19.70 3.50
N ASN A 34 -7.22 -18.61 2.97
CA ASN A 34 -8.53 -18.07 3.40
C ASN A 34 -9.62 -18.17 2.31
N SER A 35 -9.32 -18.79 1.16
CA SER A 35 -10.22 -18.83 0.01
C SER A 35 -10.98 -20.15 -0.08
N GLU A 36 -12.25 -20.08 -0.48
CA GLU A 36 -13.04 -21.25 -0.88
C GLU A 36 -12.50 -21.94 -2.15
N HIS A 37 -11.64 -21.26 -2.92
CA HIS A 37 -11.07 -21.74 -4.18
C HIS A 37 -9.55 -21.53 -4.22
N PRO A 38 -8.79 -22.27 -3.41
CA PRO A 38 -7.33 -22.14 -3.29
C PRO A 38 -6.62 -22.44 -4.61
N ASN A 39 -7.16 -23.35 -5.41
CA ASN A 39 -6.67 -23.70 -6.75
C ASN A 39 -6.50 -22.49 -7.68
N VAL A 40 -7.40 -21.50 -7.60
CA VAL A 40 -7.29 -20.26 -8.40
C VAL A 40 -6.08 -19.44 -7.94
N GLN A 41 -5.85 -19.35 -6.63
CA GLN A 41 -4.72 -18.62 -6.06
C GLN A 41 -3.39 -19.29 -6.39
N TYR A 42 -3.32 -20.62 -6.33
CA TYR A 42 -2.11 -21.38 -6.70
C TYR A 42 -1.79 -21.28 -8.20
N ARG A 43 -2.81 -21.17 -9.08
CA ARG A 43 -2.59 -20.87 -10.50
C ARG A 43 -1.99 -19.47 -10.70
N GLU A 44 -2.48 -18.47 -9.97
CA GLU A 44 -1.91 -17.13 -10.08
C GLU A 44 -0.53 -17.02 -9.44
N LEU A 45 -0.28 -17.80 -8.38
CA LEU A 45 1.06 -17.96 -7.82
C LEU A 45 2.04 -18.51 -8.87
N GLN A 46 1.64 -19.54 -9.64
CA GLN A 46 2.45 -20.10 -10.72
C GLN A 46 2.77 -19.07 -11.82
N LYS A 47 1.81 -18.22 -12.21
CA LYS A 47 2.06 -17.15 -13.20
C LYS A 47 3.00 -16.07 -12.66
N LEU A 48 2.82 -15.69 -11.39
CA LEU A 48 3.65 -14.68 -10.73
C LEU A 48 5.09 -15.18 -10.52
N GLU A 49 5.26 -16.46 -10.21
CA GLU A 49 6.55 -17.15 -10.11
C GLU A 49 7.34 -17.05 -11.43
N GLN A 50 6.71 -17.42 -12.56
CA GLN A 50 7.33 -17.28 -13.89
C GLN A 50 7.69 -15.83 -14.21
N THR A 51 6.80 -14.90 -13.87
CA THR A 51 7.03 -13.45 -14.05
C THR A 51 8.22 -12.98 -13.23
N LEU A 52 8.36 -13.47 -11.99
CA LEU A 52 9.49 -13.14 -11.12
C LEU A 52 10.80 -13.67 -11.69
N ARG A 53 10.82 -14.93 -12.19
CA ARG A 53 11.99 -15.49 -12.88
C ARG A 53 12.41 -14.66 -14.08
N GLN A 54 11.48 -14.30 -14.95
CA GLN A 54 11.77 -13.48 -16.13
C GLN A 54 12.36 -12.12 -15.74
N ARG A 55 11.78 -11.47 -14.72
CA ARG A 55 12.30 -10.19 -14.20
C ARG A 55 13.69 -10.34 -13.61
N LEU A 56 13.95 -11.42 -12.87
CA LEU A 56 15.28 -11.71 -12.30
C LEU A 56 16.31 -11.99 -13.39
N HIS A 57 15.97 -12.75 -14.43
CA HIS A 57 16.84 -12.98 -15.59
C HIS A 57 17.12 -11.72 -16.41
N ALA A 58 16.15 -10.79 -16.46
CA ALA A 58 16.31 -9.50 -17.12
C ALA A 58 17.14 -8.50 -16.29
N LEU A 59 17.44 -8.79 -15.02
CA LEU A 59 18.34 -7.94 -14.22
C LEU A 59 19.80 -8.14 -14.66
N ASP A 60 20.52 -7.02 -14.69
CA ASP A 60 21.90 -6.90 -15.18
C ASP A 60 22.81 -8.03 -14.66
N ALA A 61 23.26 -8.89 -15.59
CA ALA A 61 24.01 -10.13 -15.34
C ALA A 61 25.29 -9.93 -14.49
N LYS A 62 25.76 -8.68 -14.37
CA LYS A 62 26.96 -8.29 -13.60
C LYS A 62 26.81 -8.40 -12.08
N LYS A 63 25.60 -8.57 -11.53
CA LYS A 63 25.41 -8.73 -10.08
C LYS A 63 24.77 -10.03 -9.63
N GLY A 64 24.48 -10.94 -10.57
CA GLY A 64 23.94 -12.27 -10.30
C GLY A 64 22.52 -12.24 -9.70
N ILE A 65 21.64 -13.09 -10.18
CA ILE A 65 20.48 -13.50 -9.40
C ILE A 65 21.05 -14.23 -8.17
N PRO A 66 20.66 -13.90 -6.93
CA PRO A 66 21.12 -14.67 -5.78
C PRO A 66 20.76 -16.15 -5.99
N GLU A 67 21.74 -17.06 -6.00
CA GLU A 67 21.51 -18.50 -6.26
C GLU A 67 20.42 -19.09 -5.36
N LYS A 68 20.35 -18.60 -4.11
CA LYS A 68 19.30 -18.94 -3.15
C LYS A 68 17.90 -18.60 -3.65
N MET A 69 17.72 -17.51 -4.39
CA MET A 69 16.43 -17.15 -4.96
C MET A 69 15.99 -18.13 -6.04
N THR A 70 16.92 -18.57 -6.89
CA THR A 70 16.61 -19.58 -7.91
C THR A 70 16.21 -20.91 -7.26
N SER A 71 16.95 -21.36 -6.23
CA SER A 71 16.59 -22.57 -5.46
C SER A 71 15.18 -22.46 -4.86
N CYS A 72 14.89 -21.34 -4.18
CA CYS A 72 13.56 -21.14 -3.58
C CYS A 72 12.43 -21.11 -4.63
N LEU A 73 12.70 -20.59 -5.84
CA LEU A 73 11.72 -20.60 -6.92
C LEU A 73 11.53 -21.99 -7.51
N ASP A 74 12.58 -22.81 -7.57
CA ASP A 74 12.49 -24.21 -8.01
C ASP A 74 11.70 -25.04 -7.01
N GLU A 75 12.03 -24.93 -5.72
CA GLU A 75 11.27 -25.55 -4.62
C GLU A 75 9.79 -25.13 -4.65
N LEU A 76 9.51 -23.84 -4.87
CA LEU A 76 8.13 -23.35 -4.97
C LEU A 76 7.39 -23.94 -6.18
N ARG A 77 8.05 -24.02 -7.35
CA ARG A 77 7.46 -24.62 -8.55
C ARG A 77 7.10 -26.07 -8.31
N ASP A 78 8.03 -26.82 -7.72
CA ASP A 78 7.86 -28.25 -7.50
C ASP A 78 6.76 -28.51 -6.45
N ALA A 79 6.73 -27.74 -5.36
CA ALA A 79 5.65 -27.81 -4.37
C ALA A 79 4.27 -27.43 -4.93
N VAL A 80 4.17 -26.41 -5.79
CA VAL A 80 2.91 -26.05 -6.44
C VAL A 80 2.46 -27.13 -7.42
N GLN A 81 3.40 -27.77 -8.12
CA GLN A 81 3.11 -28.86 -9.05
C GLN A 81 2.63 -30.12 -8.30
N GLU A 82 3.31 -30.48 -7.21
CA GLU A 82 2.91 -31.56 -6.30
C GLU A 82 1.50 -31.31 -5.73
N ALA A 83 1.21 -30.09 -5.29
CA ALA A 83 -0.13 -29.71 -4.82
C ALA A 83 -1.22 -29.91 -5.90
N PHE A 84 -0.92 -29.64 -7.18
CA PHE A 84 -1.86 -29.90 -8.28
C PHE A 84 -2.01 -31.39 -8.61
N GLU A 85 -0.97 -32.20 -8.41
CA GLU A 85 -0.98 -33.64 -8.66
C GLU A 85 -1.70 -34.42 -7.55
N GLU A 86 -1.52 -34.01 -6.29
CA GLU A 86 -2.23 -34.58 -5.14
C GLU A 86 -3.70 -34.14 -5.10
N GLY A 87 -4.01 -32.98 -5.69
CA GLY A 87 -5.33 -32.37 -5.67
C GLY A 87 -5.43 -31.33 -4.55
N ILE A 88 -5.63 -30.07 -4.93
CA ILE A 88 -5.79 -28.96 -3.98
C ILE A 88 -7.23 -28.99 -3.44
N ASP A 89 -7.48 -29.89 -2.50
CA ASP A 89 -8.74 -30.01 -1.77
C ASP A 89 -8.60 -29.52 -0.31
N THR A 90 -9.69 -29.59 0.46
CA THR A 90 -9.69 -29.21 1.87
C THR A 90 -8.76 -30.08 2.72
N ASP A 91 -8.51 -31.33 2.31
CA ASP A 91 -7.67 -32.27 3.03
C ASP A 91 -6.18 -31.98 2.82
N PHE A 92 -5.79 -31.47 1.65
CA PHE A 92 -4.45 -30.92 1.39
C PHE A 92 -4.16 -29.71 2.29
N ILE A 93 -5.12 -28.79 2.44
CA ILE A 93 -4.99 -27.65 3.35
C ILE A 93 -4.89 -28.13 4.80
N LEU A 94 -5.74 -29.08 5.22
CA LEU A 94 -5.72 -29.65 6.56
C LEU A 94 -4.39 -30.37 6.88
N LYS A 95 -3.82 -31.12 5.94
CA LYS A 95 -2.48 -31.72 6.09
C LYS A 95 -1.38 -30.67 6.23
N GLY A 96 -1.46 -29.58 5.48
CA GLY A 96 -0.56 -28.43 5.64
C GLY A 96 -0.67 -27.81 7.04
N PHE A 97 -1.89 -27.69 7.58
CA PHE A 97 -2.11 -27.25 8.96
C PHE A 97 -1.56 -28.23 10.00
N GLU A 98 -1.72 -29.54 9.80
CA GLU A 98 -1.17 -30.56 10.70
C GLU A 98 0.37 -30.51 10.72
N GLN A 99 1.03 -30.37 9.57
CA GLN A 99 2.48 -30.21 9.49
C GLN A 99 2.98 -28.91 10.13
N MET A 100 2.24 -27.80 10.04
CA MET A 100 2.58 -26.53 10.72
C MET A 100 2.36 -26.58 12.23
N ILE A 101 1.48 -27.46 12.72
CA ILE A 101 1.27 -27.69 14.15
C ILE A 101 2.31 -28.66 14.72
N GLU A 102 2.85 -29.56 13.88
CA GLU A 102 3.98 -30.44 14.23
C GLU A 102 5.35 -29.74 14.16
N GLU A 103 5.46 -28.57 13.53
CA GLU A 103 6.63 -27.70 13.72
C GLU A 103 6.68 -27.20 15.17
N ASP A 104 7.81 -27.46 15.84
CA ASP A 104 8.05 -27.12 17.25
C ASP A 104 7.55 -25.69 17.59
N GLU A 105 6.74 -25.57 18.65
CA GLU A 105 6.33 -24.25 19.16
C GLU A 105 7.57 -23.38 19.35
N PRO A 106 7.63 -22.18 18.75
CA PRO A 106 8.80 -21.32 18.86
C PRO A 106 9.04 -21.01 20.33
N THR A 107 10.26 -21.26 20.77
CA THR A 107 10.70 -21.03 22.14
C THR A 107 10.42 -19.59 22.57
N LEU A 108 10.32 -19.33 23.88
CA LEU A 108 10.11 -17.98 24.43
C LEU A 108 11.11 -16.95 23.87
N GLU A 109 12.35 -17.38 23.60
CA GLU A 109 13.40 -16.55 23.00
C GLU A 109 13.13 -16.21 21.53
N GLU A 110 12.57 -17.15 20.75
CA GLU A 110 12.18 -16.93 19.35
C GLU A 110 10.94 -16.04 19.22
N ARG A 111 9.99 -16.16 20.16
CA ARG A 111 8.85 -15.25 20.28
C ARG A 111 9.29 -13.82 20.60
N ASP A 112 10.27 -13.65 21.48
CA ASP A 112 10.84 -12.35 21.81
C ASP A 112 11.65 -11.75 20.64
N ALA A 113 12.35 -12.58 19.86
CA ALA A 113 13.02 -12.16 18.62
C ALA A 113 12.03 -11.73 17.53
N LYS A 114 10.81 -12.30 17.51
CA LYS A 114 9.73 -11.98 16.57
C LYS A 114 8.90 -10.75 16.96
N LYS A 115 9.11 -10.16 18.15
CA LYS A 115 8.53 -8.86 18.49
C LYS A 115 9.03 -7.83 17.48
N LEU A 116 8.12 -7.37 16.62
CA LEU A 116 8.34 -6.32 15.63
C LEU A 116 9.16 -5.19 16.27
N ARG A 117 10.42 -5.06 15.85
CA ARG A 117 11.27 -3.95 16.29
C ARG A 117 10.53 -2.66 15.95
N LYS A 118 10.14 -1.89 16.96
CA LYS A 118 9.54 -0.56 16.76
C LYS A 118 10.53 0.28 15.95
N MET A 119 10.22 0.50 14.68
CA MET A 119 11.11 1.23 13.76
C MET A 119 11.21 2.72 14.09
N VAL A 120 10.33 3.21 14.96
CA VAL A 120 10.27 4.60 15.39
C VAL A 120 10.06 4.64 16.91
N PRO A 121 10.82 5.47 17.65
CA PRO A 121 10.58 5.71 19.07
C PRO A 121 9.15 6.20 19.33
N GLU A 122 8.48 5.68 20.35
CA GLU A 122 7.09 6.04 20.70
C GLU A 122 6.90 7.54 20.95
N GLU A 123 7.92 8.19 21.49
CA GLU A 123 7.93 9.65 21.71
C GLU A 123 7.80 10.43 20.40
N ARG A 124 8.45 9.97 19.33
CA ARG A 124 8.35 10.60 18.00
C ARG A 124 6.96 10.37 17.42
N LEU A 125 6.39 9.18 17.60
CA LEU A 125 5.04 8.86 17.17
C LEU A 125 4.01 9.74 17.88
N LYS A 126 4.12 9.87 19.21
CA LYS A 126 3.24 10.71 20.04
C LYS A 126 3.33 12.19 19.62
N LYS A 127 4.54 12.69 19.42
CA LYS A 127 4.76 14.08 18.98
C LYS A 127 4.13 14.35 17.61
N VAL A 128 4.28 13.44 16.65
CA VAL A 128 3.66 13.57 15.31
C VAL A 128 2.14 13.52 15.41
N TRP A 129 1.60 12.67 16.29
CA TRP A 129 0.15 12.61 16.55
C TRP A 129 -0.42 13.89 17.15
N GLU A 130 0.27 14.48 18.13
CA GLU A 130 -0.12 15.77 18.71
C GLU A 130 -0.05 16.89 17.68
N GLN A 131 1.02 16.96 16.88
CA GLN A 131 1.15 17.91 15.77
C GLN A 131 0.05 17.75 14.72
N LEU A 132 -0.32 16.52 14.38
CA LEU A 132 -1.41 16.24 13.45
C LEU A 132 -2.75 16.73 13.99
N LYS A 133 -3.01 16.51 15.28
CA LYS A 133 -4.23 16.98 15.96
C LYS A 133 -4.31 18.51 15.97
N GLU A 134 -3.20 19.18 16.32
CA GLU A 134 -3.12 20.64 16.29
C GLU A 134 -3.29 21.22 14.88
N ALA A 135 -2.67 20.61 13.87
CA ALA A 135 -2.78 21.05 12.49
C ALA A 135 -4.22 20.91 11.95
N ARG A 136 -4.90 19.79 12.27
CA ARG A 136 -6.32 19.60 11.93
C ARG A 136 -7.21 20.65 12.57
N GLU A 137 -6.98 20.96 13.84
CA GLU A 137 -7.75 21.98 14.56
C GLU A 137 -7.54 23.38 13.95
N LYS A 138 -6.30 23.73 13.60
CA LYS A 138 -5.99 24.99 12.90
C LYS A 138 -6.67 25.07 11.54
N ASN A 139 -6.61 24.00 10.74
CA ASN A 139 -7.31 23.95 9.45
C ASN A 139 -8.81 24.14 9.62
N ARG A 140 -9.43 23.48 10.61
CA ARG A 140 -10.86 23.65 10.89
C ARG A 140 -11.22 25.11 11.18
N LYS A 141 -10.43 25.80 12.01
CA LYS A 141 -10.65 27.21 12.34
C LYS A 141 -10.50 28.11 11.11
N LEU A 142 -9.42 27.94 10.35
CA LEU A 142 -9.18 28.71 9.12
C LEU A 142 -10.27 28.48 8.07
N THR A 143 -10.78 27.26 7.93
CA THR A 143 -11.91 26.97 7.03
C THR A 143 -13.17 27.70 7.47
N ASN A 144 -13.48 27.69 8.77
CA ASN A 144 -14.65 28.42 9.30
C ASN A 144 -14.50 29.93 9.09
N GLU A 145 -13.33 30.50 9.38
CA GLU A 145 -13.04 31.92 9.17
C GLU A 145 -13.12 32.30 7.69
N ASN A 146 -12.58 31.47 6.80
CA ASN A 146 -12.68 31.68 5.35
C ASN A 146 -14.14 31.65 4.88
N ASN A 147 -14.96 30.72 5.39
CA ASN A 147 -16.37 30.66 5.06
C ASN A 147 -17.12 31.90 5.56
N ASP A 148 -16.85 32.36 6.77
CA ASP A 148 -17.44 33.57 7.34
C ASP A 148 -17.06 34.82 6.54
N LEU A 149 -15.78 34.96 6.19
CA LEU A 149 -15.29 36.07 5.37
C LEU A 149 -15.88 36.02 3.96
N ALA A 150 -15.98 34.84 3.34
CA ALA A 150 -16.60 34.66 2.04
C ALA A 150 -18.08 35.09 2.07
N MET A 151 -18.81 34.75 3.14
CA MET A 151 -20.21 35.17 3.30
C MET A 151 -20.34 36.68 3.50
N ARG A 152 -19.46 37.31 4.29
CA ARG A 152 -19.43 38.77 4.45
C ARG A 152 -19.10 39.47 3.14
N LEU A 153 -18.12 38.96 2.40
CA LEU A 153 -17.70 39.51 1.12
C LEU A 153 -18.83 39.43 0.09
N LYS A 154 -19.55 38.30 0.01
CA LYS A 154 -20.77 38.16 -0.81
C LYS A 154 -21.85 39.18 -0.45
N ARG A 155 -22.08 39.45 0.83
CA ARG A 155 -23.06 40.47 1.27
C ARG A 155 -22.66 41.86 0.82
N VAL A 156 -21.41 42.27 1.07
CA VAL A 156 -20.90 43.59 0.66
C VAL A 156 -20.89 43.73 -0.86
N GLN A 157 -20.57 42.66 -1.60
CA GLN A 157 -20.68 42.65 -3.06
C GLN A 157 -22.12 42.84 -3.53
N ALA A 158 -23.09 42.16 -2.89
CA ALA A 158 -24.50 42.30 -3.22
C ALA A 158 -25.02 43.73 -2.92
N GLU A 159 -24.64 44.31 -1.78
CA GLU A 159 -24.97 45.70 -1.41
C GLU A 159 -24.35 46.70 -2.41
N ARG A 160 -23.07 46.52 -2.76
CA ARG A 160 -22.40 47.32 -3.79
C ARG A 160 -23.13 47.23 -5.13
N ASP A 161 -23.48 46.02 -5.56
CA ASP A 161 -24.15 45.80 -6.85
C ASP A 161 -25.56 46.39 -6.87
N GLN A 162 -26.26 46.36 -5.74
CA GLN A 162 -27.55 47.02 -5.57
C GLN A 162 -27.42 48.55 -5.69
N LEU A 163 -26.48 49.16 -4.97
CA LEU A 163 -26.23 50.61 -5.03
C LEU A 163 -25.80 51.07 -6.44
N LEU A 164 -25.00 50.26 -7.15
CA LEU A 164 -24.62 50.54 -8.53
C LEU A 164 -25.84 50.56 -9.46
N ARG A 165 -26.77 49.60 -9.31
CA ARG A 165 -28.02 49.56 -10.08
C ARG A 165 -28.90 50.76 -9.77
N GLU A 166 -29.05 51.14 -8.50
CA GLU A 166 -29.81 52.32 -8.07
C GLU A 166 -29.22 53.62 -8.64
N ALA A 167 -27.89 53.69 -8.79
CA ALA A 167 -27.17 54.81 -9.41
C ALA A 167 -27.15 54.77 -10.96
N GLY A 168 -27.87 53.84 -11.60
CA GLY A 168 -27.92 53.70 -13.05
C GLY A 168 -26.61 53.19 -13.69
N ARG A 169 -25.71 52.59 -12.91
CA ARG A 169 -24.45 51.99 -13.37
C ARG A 169 -24.56 50.47 -13.44
N SER A 170 -23.97 49.87 -14.47
CA SER A 170 -23.98 48.40 -14.62
C SER A 170 -22.96 47.77 -13.66
N PRO A 171 -23.35 46.75 -12.85
CA PRO A 171 -22.40 46.01 -12.04
C PRO A 171 -21.58 45.08 -12.94
N GLY A 172 -20.43 45.56 -13.40
CA GLY A 172 -19.50 44.79 -14.20
C GLY A 172 -18.06 45.13 -13.86
N GLY A 173 -17.30 44.13 -13.39
CA GLY A 173 -15.84 44.21 -13.30
C GLY A 173 -15.22 43.55 -12.07
N ALA A 174 -15.15 42.22 -12.07
CA ALA A 174 -14.05 41.45 -11.46
C ALA A 174 -14.18 39.97 -11.89
N SER A 175 -13.90 39.69 -13.17
CA SER A 175 -13.39 38.36 -13.53
C SER A 175 -11.98 38.26 -12.95
N GLY A 176 -11.79 37.41 -11.94
CA GLY A 176 -10.49 37.27 -11.30
C GLY A 176 -10.41 35.98 -10.50
N HIS A 177 -9.91 34.94 -11.17
CA HIS A 177 -9.55 33.62 -10.68
C HIS A 177 -10.67 32.67 -10.24
N GLU A 178 -11.03 31.79 -11.19
CA GLU A 178 -11.21 30.38 -10.89
C GLU A 178 -10.03 29.87 -10.03
N HIS A 179 -10.34 29.36 -8.85
CA HIS A 179 -9.64 28.18 -8.37
C HIS A 179 -10.67 27.26 -7.71
N VAL A 180 -11.11 26.27 -8.50
CA VAL A 180 -11.79 25.07 -8.02
C VAL A 180 -10.81 24.37 -7.08
N LEU A 181 -10.96 24.58 -5.77
CA LEU A 181 -10.41 23.65 -4.79
C LEU A 181 -11.40 22.49 -4.69
N GLY A 182 -11.33 21.62 -5.69
CA GLY A 182 -11.87 20.27 -5.60
C GLY A 182 -11.06 19.54 -4.54
N TRP A 183 -11.56 19.54 -3.31
CA TRP A 183 -11.18 18.53 -2.33
C TRP A 183 -12.03 17.30 -2.67
N GLN A 184 -11.40 16.37 -3.37
CA GLN A 184 -11.87 14.99 -3.44
C GLN A 184 -11.77 14.43 -2.02
N ASP A 185 -12.92 14.33 -1.35
CA ASP A 185 -13.07 13.45 -0.20
C ASP A 185 -13.16 12.00 -0.72
N GLY A 186 -12.22 11.18 -0.26
CA GLY A 186 -12.44 9.75 -0.07
C GLY A 186 -13.05 9.50 1.30
#